data_AF-A0A8K0GJT6-F1
#
_entry.id   AF-A0A8K0GJT6-F1
#
_cell.length_a   1.000
_cell.length_b   1.000
_cell.length_c   1.000
_cell.angle_alpha   90.00
_cell.angle_beta   90.00
_cell.angle_gamma   90.00
#
_symmetry.space_group_name_H-M   'P 1'
#
loop_
_entity.id
_entity.type
_entity.pdbx_description
1 polymer ?
#
loop_
_entity_poly.entity_id
_entity_poly.type
_entity_poly.pdbx_seq_one_letter_code
_entity_poly.pdbx_strand_id
1 'polypeptide(L)'
;MPWFPRKISELDRAQNVLMYGAELDADHPGFKDPVYRKRREQFSQIAKNYKHGQPIPKVQYTPEEIKTWGTVFRELHKLYVKHACKEYLENWPQLVKYCGYREDNVPQLQDVNVFLKRKTGFQLRPVAGYLSPRDFLSGLAFRVFHCTQYIRHASDPFYTPEPDCCHELLGHMPLLANPSFAQFSQELGLASLGASDDDVDKLATLYFFTVEFGLCKQDGEMKVYGAGLLSSVAELRHAIESKDKVKRFDPDLTWKQECIITAFQIAYWYTDSFEEAKEKMRKFAEQIQRPFGIRYNPYTQSVEVLSNAQKITDLVSELRGDLCIVNSALKKISARDSTLDVAGIANYLQTGIETKIINGNERSSDNQEKENV
;
A
#
# COMPACT_ATOMS: atom_id res chain seq x y z
N MET A 1 20.15 4.14 14.04
CA MET A 1 19.06 3.72 13.14
C MET A 1 17.82 3.47 13.98
N PRO A 2 16.66 3.95 13.54
CA PRO A 2 15.39 3.64 14.19
C PRO A 2 15.13 2.14 14.25
N TRP A 3 14.43 1.70 15.29
CA TRP A 3 13.93 0.33 15.38
C TRP A 3 12.92 0.07 14.24
N PHE A 4 12.90 -1.16 13.72
CA PHE A 4 11.89 -1.62 12.78
C PHE A 4 11.61 -3.12 12.99
N PRO A 5 10.38 -3.59 12.71
CA PRO A 5 10.02 -5.00 12.89
C PRO A 5 10.79 -5.88 11.89
N ARG A 6 11.33 -7.00 12.39
CA ARG A 6 11.98 -8.05 11.59
C ARG A 6 11.12 -9.31 11.46
N LYS A 7 10.10 -9.46 12.31
CA LYS A 7 9.11 -10.54 12.24
C LYS A 7 7.71 -9.94 12.24
N ILE A 8 6.77 -10.55 11.51
CA ILE A 8 5.39 -10.06 11.43
C ILE A 8 4.72 -9.91 12.81
N SER A 9 5.04 -10.78 13.78
CA SER A 9 4.51 -10.68 15.15
C SER A 9 4.97 -9.43 15.89
N GLU A 10 6.08 -8.81 15.49
CA GLU A 10 6.59 -7.57 16.10
C GLU A 10 5.76 -6.35 15.71
N LEU A 11 4.87 -6.46 14.71
CA LEU A 11 3.88 -5.42 14.43
C LEU A 11 2.92 -5.18 15.60
N ASP A 12 2.82 -6.11 16.56
CA ASP A 12 2.12 -5.88 17.83
C ASP A 12 2.69 -4.72 18.66
N ARG A 13 3.93 -4.29 18.36
CA ARG A 13 4.61 -3.15 19.00
C ARG A 13 4.55 -1.87 18.18
N ALA A 14 4.18 -1.96 16.90
CA ALA A 14 4.11 -0.83 15.96
C ALA A 14 2.64 -0.42 15.76
N GLN A 15 2.05 0.15 16.81
CA GLN A 15 0.62 0.51 16.89
C GLN A 15 0.41 1.92 17.48
N ASN A 16 1.34 2.84 17.24
CA ASN A 16 1.26 4.21 17.74
C ASN A 16 0.15 4.98 17.02
N VAL A 17 -1.02 5.08 17.66
CA VAL A 17 -2.18 5.84 17.17
C VAL A 17 -2.01 7.30 17.54
N LEU A 18 -1.99 8.18 16.53
CA LEU A 18 -1.83 9.62 16.67
C LEU A 18 -3.16 10.36 16.84
N MET A 19 -4.19 9.96 16.09
CA MET A 19 -5.47 10.68 16.01
C MET A 19 -6.64 9.72 15.81
N TYR A 20 -7.86 10.23 16.01
CA TYR A 20 -9.12 9.55 15.66
C TYR A 20 -9.26 8.16 16.30
N GLY A 21 -8.77 8.03 17.54
CA GLY A 21 -8.91 6.82 18.34
C GLY A 21 -10.30 6.72 18.96
N ALA A 22 -10.37 6.76 20.30
CA ALA A 22 -11.64 6.95 21.02
C ALA A 22 -12.03 8.43 21.13
N GLU A 23 -11.07 9.34 20.97
CA GLU A 23 -11.27 10.78 21.03
C GLU A 23 -11.55 11.30 19.62
N LEU A 24 -12.55 12.19 19.53
CA LEU A 24 -12.99 12.83 18.30
C LEU A 24 -12.67 14.31 18.38
N ASP A 25 -12.29 14.90 17.24
CA ASP A 25 -12.07 16.34 17.14
C ASP A 25 -13.38 17.12 17.30
N ALA A 26 -13.27 18.39 17.70
CA ALA A 26 -14.43 19.22 18.04
C ALA A 26 -15.39 19.47 16.86
N ASP A 27 -14.86 19.45 15.64
CA ASP A 27 -15.58 19.60 14.38
C ASP A 27 -16.08 18.26 13.80
N HIS A 28 -15.76 17.13 14.44
CA HIS A 28 -16.24 15.81 14.02
C HIS A 28 -17.77 15.69 14.19
N PRO A 29 -18.53 15.17 13.20
CA PRO A 29 -20.00 15.12 13.28
C PRO A 29 -20.54 14.37 14.51
N GLY A 30 -19.82 13.35 14.96
CA GLY A 30 -20.13 12.56 16.16
C GLY A 30 -19.58 13.11 17.48
N PHE A 31 -18.94 14.29 17.52
CA PHE A 31 -18.27 14.81 18.73
C PHE A 31 -19.21 14.96 19.93
N LYS A 32 -20.45 15.40 19.68
CA LYS A 32 -21.49 15.59 20.71
C LYS A 32 -22.45 14.41 20.85
N ASP A 33 -22.25 13.33 20.08
CA ASP A 33 -23.10 12.13 20.15
C ASP A 33 -22.50 11.11 21.13
N PRO A 34 -23.09 10.96 22.34
CA PRO A 34 -22.57 10.02 23.33
C PRO A 34 -22.74 8.54 22.92
N VAL A 35 -23.74 8.22 22.08
CA VAL A 35 -23.98 6.87 21.59
C VAL A 35 -22.89 6.50 20.58
N TYR A 36 -22.60 7.40 19.64
CA TYR A 36 -21.51 7.21 18.67
C TYR A 36 -20.14 7.12 19.36
N ARG A 37 -19.85 7.97 20.34
CA ARG A 37 -18.58 7.91 21.09
C ARG A 37 -18.40 6.58 21.84
N LYS A 38 -19.44 6.12 22.54
CA LYS A 38 -19.43 4.80 23.19
C LYS A 38 -19.23 3.68 22.18
N ARG A 39 -19.82 3.81 20.98
CA ARG A 39 -19.63 2.86 19.89
C ARG A 39 -18.18 2.85 19.38
N ARG A 40 -17.53 4.02 19.26
CA ARG A 40 -16.10 4.15 18.91
C ARG A 40 -15.15 3.54 19.93
N GLU A 41 -15.44 3.68 21.22
CA GLU A 41 -14.67 3.03 22.28
C GLU A 41 -14.67 1.50 22.13
N GLN A 42 -15.81 0.90 21.75
CA GLN A 42 -15.90 -0.55 21.50
C GLN A 42 -14.96 -0.98 20.38
N PHE A 43 -14.95 -0.26 19.25
CA PHE A 43 -14.04 -0.53 18.13
C PHE A 43 -12.57 -0.36 18.52
N SER A 44 -12.25 0.70 19.26
CA SER A 44 -10.91 0.95 19.78
C SER A 44 -10.44 -0.22 20.66
N GLN A 45 -11.32 -0.76 21.51
CA GLN A 45 -10.99 -1.88 22.38
C GLN A 45 -10.73 -3.17 21.61
N ILE A 46 -11.50 -3.45 20.54
CA ILE A 46 -11.26 -4.59 19.64
C ILE A 46 -9.85 -4.51 19.06
N ALA A 47 -9.48 -3.36 18.48
CA ALA A 47 -8.16 -3.15 17.89
C ALA A 47 -7.02 -3.26 18.92
N LYS A 48 -7.16 -2.66 20.11
CA LYS A 48 -6.14 -2.71 21.18
C LYS A 48 -5.91 -4.13 21.71
N ASN A 49 -6.96 -4.95 21.74
CA ASN A 49 -6.89 -6.32 22.24
C ASN A 49 -6.37 -7.32 21.20
N TYR A 50 -6.39 -6.97 19.91
CA TYR A 50 -5.92 -7.85 18.85
C TYR A 50 -4.42 -8.11 18.95
N LYS A 51 -4.03 -9.39 18.80
CA LYS A 51 -2.65 -9.83 18.68
C LYS A 51 -2.44 -10.65 17.41
N HIS A 52 -1.26 -10.54 16.83
CA HIS A 52 -0.91 -11.29 15.62
C HIS A 52 -1.18 -12.80 15.80
N GLY A 53 -1.81 -13.41 14.80
CA GLY A 53 -2.15 -14.84 14.78
C GLY A 53 -3.56 -15.17 15.28
N GLN A 54 -4.23 -14.24 15.95
CA GLN A 54 -5.64 -14.40 16.33
C GLN A 54 -6.56 -14.11 15.13
N PRO A 55 -7.74 -14.75 15.03
CA PRO A 55 -8.76 -14.31 14.09
C PRO A 55 -9.24 -12.89 14.44
N ILE A 56 -9.49 -12.06 13.43
CA ILE A 56 -10.02 -10.71 13.64
C ILE A 56 -11.45 -10.83 14.21
N PRO A 57 -11.76 -10.21 15.36
CA PRO A 57 -13.09 -10.29 15.95
C PRO A 57 -14.18 -9.77 15.01
N LYS A 58 -15.28 -10.54 14.89
CA LYS A 58 -16.46 -10.10 14.14
C LYS A 58 -17.21 -9.02 14.91
N VAL A 59 -17.76 -8.06 14.17
CA VAL A 59 -18.57 -6.97 14.70
C VAL A 59 -20.01 -7.15 14.26
N GLN A 60 -20.93 -7.05 15.21
CA GLN A 60 -22.34 -6.87 14.91
C GLN A 60 -22.62 -5.39 14.66
N TYR A 61 -22.71 -5.00 13.40
CA TYR A 61 -23.06 -3.65 13.00
C TYR A 61 -24.54 -3.36 13.29
N THR A 62 -24.85 -2.13 13.72
CA THR A 62 -26.22 -1.70 13.99
C THR A 62 -26.99 -1.47 12.67
N PRO A 63 -28.34 -1.45 12.70
CA PRO A 63 -29.12 -1.11 11.51
C PRO A 63 -28.78 0.27 10.92
N GLU A 64 -28.41 1.23 11.77
CA GLU A 64 -27.98 2.57 11.34
C GLU A 64 -26.63 2.51 10.62
N GLU A 65 -25.64 1.81 11.19
CA GLU A 65 -24.32 1.61 10.56
C GLU A 65 -24.45 0.92 9.19
N ILE A 66 -25.30 -0.11 9.09
CA ILE A 66 -25.58 -0.81 7.83
C ILE A 66 -26.24 0.13 6.81
N LYS A 67 -27.18 0.97 7.25
CA LYS A 67 -27.83 1.97 6.38
C LYS A 67 -26.86 3.02 5.87
N THR A 68 -25.94 3.50 6.72
CA THR A 68 -24.87 4.44 6.34
C THR A 68 -23.97 3.81 5.27
N TRP A 69 -23.49 2.58 5.53
CA TRP A 69 -22.72 1.80 4.55
C TRP A 69 -23.46 1.65 3.22
N GLY A 70 -24.72 1.19 3.25
CA GLY A 70 -25.50 0.97 2.03
C GLY A 70 -25.69 2.24 1.19
N THR A 71 -25.77 3.39 1.85
CA THR A 71 -25.85 4.70 1.19
C THR A 71 -24.55 5.02 0.43
N VAL A 72 -23.40 4.86 1.09
CA VAL A 72 -22.08 5.07 0.48
C VAL A 72 -21.82 4.07 -0.65
N PHE A 73 -22.11 2.79 -0.39
CA PHE A 73 -21.95 1.68 -1.34
C PHE A 73 -22.69 1.94 -2.65
N ARG A 74 -23.98 2.31 -2.59
CA ARG A 74 -24.79 2.55 -3.80
C ARG A 74 -24.26 3.71 -4.65
N GLU A 75 -23.95 4.83 -4.02
CA GLU A 75 -23.54 6.02 -4.77
C GLU A 75 -22.16 5.87 -5.40
N LEU A 76 -21.21 5.28 -4.67
CA LEU A 76 -19.89 5.00 -5.21
C LEU A 76 -19.92 3.95 -6.32
N HIS A 77 -20.75 2.90 -6.21
CA HIS A 77 -20.85 1.87 -7.25
C HIS A 77 -21.28 2.45 -8.61
N LYS A 78 -22.15 3.47 -8.62
CA LYS A 78 -22.51 4.19 -9.87
C LYS A 78 -21.31 4.89 -10.52
N LEU A 79 -20.36 5.35 -9.70
CA LEU A 79 -19.15 6.03 -10.15
C LEU A 79 -18.06 5.04 -10.58
N TYR A 80 -17.92 3.91 -9.88
CA TYR A 80 -16.91 2.90 -10.19
C TYR A 80 -17.01 2.39 -11.63
N VAL A 81 -18.22 2.10 -12.09
CA VAL A 81 -18.48 1.60 -13.46
C VAL A 81 -17.90 2.53 -14.54
N LYS A 82 -17.80 3.83 -14.24
CA LYS A 82 -17.31 4.84 -15.20
C LYS A 82 -15.83 5.16 -14.99
N HIS A 83 -15.39 5.21 -13.74
CA HIS A 83 -14.17 5.93 -13.36
C HIS A 83 -13.12 5.06 -12.67
N ALA A 84 -13.50 3.94 -12.06
CA ALA A 84 -12.52 3.06 -11.43
C ALA A 84 -11.63 2.39 -12.48
N CYS A 85 -10.38 2.13 -12.13
CA CYS A 85 -9.45 1.36 -12.95
C CYS A 85 -9.92 -0.10 -13.12
N LYS A 86 -9.40 -0.74 -14.16
CA LYS A 86 -9.74 -2.12 -14.54
C LYS A 86 -9.52 -3.12 -13.39
N GLU A 87 -8.39 -3.02 -12.70
CA GLU A 87 -7.98 -3.92 -11.64
C GLU A 87 -8.94 -3.88 -10.44
N TYR A 88 -9.49 -2.69 -10.14
CA TYR A 88 -10.54 -2.53 -9.14
C TYR A 88 -11.80 -3.32 -9.53
N LEU A 89 -12.26 -3.12 -10.77
CA LEU A 89 -13.50 -3.73 -11.29
C LEU A 89 -13.37 -5.24 -11.49
N GLU A 90 -12.18 -5.77 -11.79
CA GLU A 90 -11.92 -7.22 -11.89
C GLU A 90 -12.05 -7.94 -10.53
N ASN A 91 -11.70 -7.26 -9.44
CA ASN A 91 -11.76 -7.83 -8.10
C ASN A 91 -13.13 -7.64 -7.43
N TRP A 92 -13.89 -6.62 -7.84
CA TRP A 92 -15.19 -6.30 -7.25
C TRP A 92 -16.19 -7.48 -7.21
N PRO A 93 -16.46 -8.23 -8.31
CA PRO A 93 -17.39 -9.37 -8.26
C PRO A 93 -16.95 -10.47 -7.27
N GLN A 94 -15.65 -10.61 -7.05
CA GLN A 94 -15.11 -11.61 -6.12
C GLN A 94 -15.33 -11.18 -4.67
N LEU A 95 -15.18 -9.88 -4.36
CA LEU A 95 -15.50 -9.33 -3.05
C LEU A 95 -17.00 -9.44 -2.73
N VAL A 96 -17.87 -9.20 -3.71
CA VAL A 96 -19.32 -9.43 -3.58
C VAL A 96 -19.59 -10.90 -3.26
N LYS A 97 -19.00 -11.81 -4.03
CA LYS A 97 -19.25 -13.26 -3.92
C LYS A 97 -18.69 -13.89 -2.64
N TYR A 98 -17.47 -13.54 -2.24
CA TYR A 98 -16.73 -14.24 -1.20
C TYR A 98 -16.60 -13.47 0.11
N CYS A 99 -16.76 -12.15 0.09
CA CYS A 99 -16.60 -11.29 1.27
C CYS A 99 -17.90 -10.61 1.71
N GLY A 100 -19.00 -10.82 0.97
CA GLY A 100 -20.32 -10.28 1.33
C GLY A 100 -20.46 -8.78 1.08
N TYR A 101 -19.75 -8.22 0.09
CA TYR A 101 -19.93 -6.83 -0.31
C TYR A 101 -21.33 -6.64 -0.91
N ARG A 102 -22.26 -6.10 -0.11
CA ARG A 102 -23.63 -5.78 -0.51
C ARG A 102 -24.09 -4.52 0.21
N GLU A 103 -25.06 -3.81 -0.35
CA GLU A 103 -25.59 -2.59 0.27
C GLU A 103 -26.23 -2.82 1.64
N ASP A 104 -26.71 -4.05 1.90
CA ASP A 104 -27.41 -4.44 3.14
C ASP A 104 -26.50 -5.14 4.15
N ASN A 105 -25.19 -5.18 3.89
CA ASN A 105 -24.24 -5.93 4.71
C ASN A 105 -22.83 -5.31 4.68
N VAL A 106 -22.36 -4.86 5.84
CA VAL A 106 -20.97 -4.44 6.03
C VAL A 106 -20.06 -5.69 6.08
N PRO A 107 -19.08 -5.83 5.18
CA PRO A 107 -18.13 -6.94 5.19
C PRO A 107 -17.35 -7.05 6.51
N GLN A 108 -17.10 -8.27 6.96
CA GLN A 108 -16.27 -8.51 8.15
C GLN A 108 -14.80 -8.56 7.76
N LEU A 109 -13.94 -7.86 8.51
CA LEU A 109 -12.50 -7.83 8.23
C LEU A 109 -11.88 -9.23 8.20
N GLN A 110 -12.33 -10.17 9.03
CA GLN A 110 -11.80 -11.54 9.02
C GLN A 110 -12.04 -12.26 7.69
N ASP A 111 -13.21 -12.04 7.07
CA ASP A 111 -13.57 -12.70 5.83
C ASP A 111 -12.76 -12.09 4.66
N VAL A 112 -12.58 -10.75 4.67
CA VAL A 112 -11.71 -10.03 3.72
C VAL A 112 -10.23 -10.38 3.89
N ASN A 113 -9.75 -10.51 5.14
CA ASN A 113 -8.40 -10.93 5.47
C ASN A 113 -8.07 -12.30 4.87
N VAL A 114 -8.97 -13.27 5.01
CA VAL A 114 -8.80 -14.60 4.41
C VAL A 114 -8.78 -14.53 2.89
N PHE A 115 -9.63 -13.70 2.29
CA PHE A 115 -9.66 -13.48 0.85
C PHE A 115 -8.35 -12.87 0.32
N LEU A 116 -7.89 -11.76 0.90
CA LEU A 116 -6.64 -11.10 0.50
C LEU A 116 -5.42 -12.00 0.70
N LYS A 117 -5.38 -12.75 1.81
CA LYS A 117 -4.26 -13.66 2.09
C LYS A 117 -4.12 -14.72 1.01
N ARG A 118 -5.24 -15.23 0.49
CA ARG A 118 -5.25 -16.20 -0.63
C ARG A 118 -4.91 -15.55 -1.97
N LYS A 119 -5.30 -14.29 -2.19
CA LYS A 119 -5.12 -13.59 -3.47
C LYS A 119 -3.73 -13.05 -3.67
N THR A 120 -3.21 -12.33 -2.69
CA THR A 120 -1.96 -11.56 -2.78
C THR A 120 -1.08 -11.72 -1.55
N GLY A 121 -1.47 -12.54 -0.58
CA GLY A 121 -0.75 -12.66 0.69
C GLY A 121 -0.95 -11.47 1.62
N PHE A 122 -1.73 -10.46 1.24
CA PHE A 122 -2.11 -9.36 2.13
C PHE A 122 -2.99 -9.85 3.27
N GLN A 123 -2.80 -9.27 4.44
CA GLN A 123 -3.56 -9.56 5.64
C GLN A 123 -4.04 -8.26 6.25
N LEU A 124 -5.15 -8.33 6.98
CA LEU A 124 -5.70 -7.18 7.69
C LEU A 124 -5.36 -7.24 9.17
N ARG A 125 -5.23 -6.06 9.78
CA ARG A 125 -5.09 -5.89 11.22
C ARG A 125 -6.05 -4.80 11.69
N PRO A 126 -6.96 -5.05 12.64
CA PRO A 126 -7.82 -4.01 13.16
C PRO A 126 -6.97 -2.91 13.84
N VAL A 127 -7.25 -1.66 13.52
CA VAL A 127 -6.57 -0.49 14.09
C VAL A 127 -7.57 0.48 14.69
N ALA A 128 -7.19 1.11 15.79
CA ALA A 128 -8.09 1.96 16.57
C ALA A 128 -8.30 3.35 15.96
N GLY A 129 -7.39 3.81 15.08
CA GLY A 129 -7.37 5.15 14.52
C GLY A 129 -6.15 5.36 13.63
N TYR A 130 -5.81 6.62 13.38
CA TYR A 130 -4.71 7.00 12.48
C TYR A 130 -3.34 6.69 13.09
N LEU A 131 -2.55 5.84 12.45
CA LEU A 131 -1.21 5.47 12.92
C LEU A 131 -0.15 6.50 12.53
N SER A 132 0.99 6.48 13.22
CA SER A 132 2.18 7.16 12.71
C SER A 132 2.57 6.61 11.33
N PRO A 133 3.09 7.45 10.42
CA PRO A 133 3.49 6.99 9.09
C PRO A 133 4.48 5.82 9.15
N ARG A 134 5.43 5.85 10.09
CA ARG A 134 6.41 4.79 10.32
C ARG A 134 5.74 3.44 10.65
N ASP A 135 4.76 3.44 11.55
CA ASP A 135 4.10 2.20 11.98
C ASP A 135 3.17 1.65 10.90
N PHE A 136 2.46 2.52 10.20
CA PHE A 136 1.61 2.14 9.08
C PHE A 136 2.42 1.53 7.93
N LEU A 137 3.46 2.24 7.45
CA LEU A 137 4.34 1.74 6.38
C LEU A 137 5.08 0.46 6.81
N SER A 138 5.44 0.33 8.09
CA SER A 138 6.00 -0.93 8.62
C SER A 138 5.03 -2.11 8.44
N GLY A 139 3.72 -1.90 8.57
CA GLY A 139 2.72 -2.93 8.26
C GLY A 139 2.77 -3.36 6.79
N LEU A 140 2.80 -2.40 5.87
CA LEU A 140 2.82 -2.68 4.43
C LEU A 140 4.02 -3.53 4.03
N ALA A 141 5.18 -3.37 4.68
CA ALA A 141 6.37 -4.18 4.43
C ALA A 141 6.12 -5.68 4.62
N PHE A 142 5.19 -6.04 5.50
CA PHE A 142 4.80 -7.43 5.80
C PHE A 142 3.51 -7.85 5.07
N ARG A 143 3.04 -7.05 4.10
CA ARG A 143 1.71 -7.17 3.49
C ARG A 143 0.60 -7.17 4.54
N VAL A 144 0.73 -6.32 5.57
CA VAL A 144 -0.29 -6.11 6.58
C VAL A 144 -0.86 -4.72 6.39
N PHE A 145 -2.16 -4.64 6.11
CA PHE A 145 -2.88 -3.39 6.06
C PHE A 145 -3.65 -3.17 7.37
N HIS A 146 -3.36 -2.06 8.05
CA HIS A 146 -4.06 -1.66 9.27
C HIS A 146 -5.40 -1.03 8.87
N CYS A 147 -6.50 -1.64 9.31
CA CYS A 147 -7.84 -1.37 8.82
C CYS A 147 -8.75 -1.00 9.99
N THR A 148 -9.45 0.14 9.90
CA THR A 148 -10.47 0.50 10.89
C THR A 148 -11.72 -0.36 10.75
N GLN A 149 -12.49 -0.48 11.84
CA GLN A 149 -13.76 -1.23 11.88
C GLN A 149 -14.99 -0.35 12.11
N TYR A 150 -14.79 0.89 12.58
CA TYR A 150 -15.89 1.81 12.85
C TYR A 150 -16.47 2.36 11.54
N ILE A 151 -17.77 2.71 11.55
CA ILE A 151 -18.45 3.35 10.42
C ILE A 151 -18.57 4.84 10.73
N ARG A 152 -18.40 5.69 9.71
CA ARG A 152 -18.60 7.14 9.81
C ARG A 152 -19.97 7.51 10.37
N HIS A 153 -20.08 8.72 10.92
CA HIS A 153 -21.33 9.20 11.52
C HIS A 153 -22.47 9.30 10.49
N ALA A 154 -23.68 8.90 10.89
CA ALA A 154 -24.82 8.78 9.97
C ALA A 154 -25.40 10.13 9.51
N SER A 155 -25.05 11.24 10.16
CA SER A 155 -25.55 12.59 9.80
C SER A 155 -25.06 13.06 8.43
N ASP A 156 -23.87 12.61 8.01
CA ASP A 156 -23.32 12.92 6.68
C ASP A 156 -22.54 11.71 6.13
N PRO A 157 -23.23 10.74 5.50
CA PRO A 157 -22.58 9.55 4.96
C PRO A 157 -21.56 9.85 3.85
N PHE A 158 -21.64 11.00 3.17
CA PHE A 158 -20.77 11.31 2.03
C PHE A 158 -19.48 12.04 2.43
N TYR A 159 -19.33 12.38 3.70
CA TYR A 159 -18.14 13.04 4.24
C TYR A 159 -17.59 12.27 5.44
N THR A 160 -16.26 12.16 5.50
CA THR A 160 -15.57 11.74 6.72
C THR A 160 -14.15 12.31 6.73
N PRO A 161 -13.68 12.90 7.84
CA PRO A 161 -12.29 13.37 7.97
C PRO A 161 -11.32 12.23 8.33
N GLU A 162 -11.84 11.06 8.67
CA GLU A 162 -11.09 9.92 9.17
C GLU A 162 -11.30 8.68 8.28
N PRO A 163 -10.31 7.79 8.13
CA PRO A 163 -10.45 6.58 7.34
C PRO A 163 -11.35 5.57 8.07
N ASP A 164 -12.66 5.65 7.87
CA ASP A 164 -13.64 4.70 8.42
C ASP A 164 -13.67 3.38 7.63
N CYS A 165 -14.40 2.39 8.13
CA CYS A 165 -14.48 1.07 7.50
C CYS A 165 -15.05 1.12 6.08
N CYS A 166 -15.89 2.12 5.75
CA CYS A 166 -16.30 2.35 4.36
C CYS A 166 -15.10 2.69 3.47
N HIS A 167 -14.24 3.60 3.93
CA HIS A 167 -13.00 3.95 3.24
C HIS A 167 -12.09 2.74 3.01
N GLU A 168 -11.85 1.96 4.06
CA GLU A 168 -10.95 0.81 3.94
C GLU A 168 -11.49 -0.24 2.97
N LEU A 169 -12.75 -0.63 3.16
CA LEU A 169 -13.35 -1.74 2.43
C LEU A 169 -13.61 -1.39 0.97
N LEU A 170 -14.08 -0.17 0.69
CA LEU A 170 -14.44 0.26 -0.65
C LEU A 170 -13.28 0.90 -1.41
N GLY A 171 -12.35 1.55 -0.71
CA GLY A 171 -11.18 2.17 -1.32
C GLY A 171 -10.04 1.17 -1.56
N HIS A 172 -9.52 0.59 -0.48
CA HIS A 172 -8.26 -0.15 -0.50
C HIS A 172 -8.39 -1.61 -0.95
N MET A 173 -9.36 -2.35 -0.39
CA MET A 173 -9.41 -3.82 -0.53
C MET A 173 -9.45 -4.33 -1.98
N PRO A 174 -10.21 -3.70 -2.92
CA PRO A 174 -10.26 -4.17 -4.30
C PRO A 174 -8.90 -4.11 -5.00
N LEU A 175 -8.05 -3.13 -4.66
CA LEU A 175 -6.71 -3.03 -5.23
C LEU A 175 -5.68 -3.86 -4.49
N LEU A 176 -5.80 -4.04 -3.17
CA LEU A 176 -4.93 -4.98 -2.44
C LEU A 176 -5.12 -6.44 -2.90
N ALA A 177 -6.23 -6.75 -3.58
CA ALA A 177 -6.46 -8.03 -4.24
C ALA A 177 -5.76 -8.17 -5.61
N ASN A 178 -5.18 -7.09 -6.15
CA ASN A 178 -4.36 -7.11 -7.36
C ASN A 178 -2.88 -7.37 -7.00
N PRO A 179 -2.21 -8.37 -7.60
CA PRO A 179 -0.82 -8.71 -7.26
C PRO A 179 0.19 -7.59 -7.49
N SER A 180 0.08 -6.84 -8.59
CA SER A 180 1.01 -5.75 -8.91
C SER A 180 0.85 -4.59 -7.94
N PHE A 181 -0.39 -4.22 -7.61
CA PHE A 181 -0.67 -3.19 -6.62
C PHE A 181 -0.22 -3.61 -5.22
N ALA A 182 -0.47 -4.86 -4.81
CA ALA A 182 0.01 -5.41 -3.55
C ALA A 182 1.55 -5.35 -3.46
N GLN A 183 2.26 -5.68 -4.54
CA GLN A 183 3.72 -5.55 -4.58
C GLN A 183 4.16 -4.08 -4.44
N PHE A 184 3.52 -3.17 -5.18
CA PHE A 184 3.78 -1.73 -5.09
C PHE A 184 3.59 -1.21 -3.65
N SER A 185 2.48 -1.53 -2.99
CA SER A 185 2.24 -1.14 -1.60
C SER A 185 3.29 -1.72 -0.64
N GLN A 186 3.72 -2.97 -0.84
CA GLN A 186 4.76 -3.59 -0.02
C GLN A 186 6.12 -2.90 -0.20
N GLU A 187 6.46 -2.44 -1.40
CA GLU A 187 7.73 -1.77 -1.68
C GLU A 187 7.85 -0.43 -0.95
N LEU A 188 6.77 0.34 -0.86
CA LEU A 188 6.70 1.53 0.01
C LEU A 188 7.01 1.18 1.47
N GLY A 189 6.41 0.09 1.96
CA GLY A 189 6.67 -0.38 3.31
C GLY A 189 8.11 -0.83 3.53
N LEU A 190 8.68 -1.59 2.59
CA LEU A 190 10.09 -2.03 2.68
C LEU A 190 11.04 -0.84 2.62
N ALA A 191 10.79 0.15 1.77
CA ALA A 191 11.60 1.37 1.70
C ALA A 191 11.66 2.13 3.04
N SER A 192 10.58 2.09 3.83
CA SER A 192 10.51 2.80 5.12
C SER A 192 11.29 2.13 6.27
N LEU A 193 11.58 0.82 6.16
CA LEU A 193 12.23 0.07 7.25
C LEU A 193 13.66 0.57 7.50
N GLY A 194 13.88 1.12 8.69
CA GLY A 194 15.17 1.67 9.13
C GLY A 194 15.52 3.03 8.54
N ALA A 195 14.63 3.64 7.74
CA ALA A 195 14.80 4.98 7.16
C ALA A 195 14.68 6.08 8.24
N SER A 196 15.23 7.25 7.95
CA SER A 196 15.09 8.47 8.78
C SER A 196 13.61 8.90 8.88
N ASP A 197 13.26 9.78 9.84
CA ASP A 197 11.89 10.31 9.91
C ASP A 197 11.57 11.15 8.66
N ASP A 198 12.50 12.00 8.21
CA ASP A 198 12.37 12.77 6.97
C ASP A 198 12.08 11.89 5.74
N ASP A 199 12.76 10.75 5.60
CA ASP A 199 12.51 9.84 4.47
C ASP A 199 11.20 9.08 4.62
N VAL A 200 10.78 8.77 5.85
CA VAL A 200 9.46 8.20 6.12
C VAL A 200 8.36 9.19 5.75
N ASP A 201 8.52 10.47 6.06
CA ASP A 201 7.56 11.51 5.72
C ASP A 201 7.46 11.69 4.20
N LYS A 202 8.59 11.66 3.48
CA LYS A 202 8.59 11.65 2.00
C LYS A 202 7.82 10.44 1.45
N LEU A 203 8.09 9.24 1.99
CA LEU A 203 7.38 8.02 1.57
C LEU A 203 5.90 8.08 1.90
N ALA A 204 5.51 8.71 3.02
CA ALA A 204 4.12 8.92 3.39
C ALA A 204 3.40 9.84 2.39
N THR A 205 4.05 10.93 1.98
CA THR A 205 3.51 11.81 0.92
C THR A 205 3.38 11.07 -0.41
N LEU A 206 4.37 10.25 -0.78
CA LEU A 206 4.29 9.43 -2.00
C LEU A 206 3.17 8.39 -1.91
N TYR A 207 2.97 7.75 -0.75
CA TYR A 207 1.82 6.88 -0.48
C TYR A 207 0.51 7.64 -0.66
N PHE A 208 0.39 8.83 -0.08
CA PHE A 208 -0.80 9.67 -0.17
C PHE A 208 -1.16 10.01 -1.63
N PHE A 209 -0.19 10.47 -2.42
CA PHE A 209 -0.45 10.85 -3.81
C PHE A 209 -0.48 9.68 -4.80
N THR A 210 -0.32 8.45 -4.33
CA THR A 210 -0.49 7.23 -5.13
C THR A 210 -1.63 6.37 -4.58
N VAL A 211 -1.41 5.67 -3.48
CA VAL A 211 -2.37 4.74 -2.89
C VAL A 211 -3.66 5.43 -2.44
N GLU A 212 -3.61 6.67 -1.93
CA GLU A 212 -4.82 7.39 -1.48
C GLU A 212 -5.50 8.22 -2.57
N PHE A 213 -4.74 8.98 -3.37
CA PHE A 213 -5.27 9.95 -4.34
C PHE A 213 -4.71 9.78 -5.76
N GLY A 214 -4.21 8.59 -6.09
CA GLY A 214 -3.61 8.30 -7.39
C GLY A 214 -4.62 8.05 -8.51
N LEU A 215 -4.20 8.45 -9.72
CA LEU A 215 -4.90 8.21 -10.98
C LEU A 215 -4.05 7.32 -11.89
N CYS A 216 -4.67 6.63 -12.85
CA CYS A 216 -3.93 5.91 -13.87
C CYS A 216 -4.50 6.16 -15.27
N LYS A 217 -3.68 5.99 -16.30
CA LYS A 217 -4.09 6.05 -17.69
C LYS A 217 -4.28 4.64 -18.24
N GLN A 218 -5.50 4.29 -18.63
CA GLN A 218 -5.83 2.99 -19.20
C GLN A 218 -6.59 3.20 -20.50
N ASP A 219 -6.12 2.58 -21.59
CA ASP A 219 -6.74 2.67 -22.92
C ASP A 219 -6.98 4.12 -23.39
N GLY A 220 -6.07 5.03 -23.02
CA GLY A 220 -6.14 6.45 -23.36
C GLY A 220 -7.00 7.30 -22.42
N GLU A 221 -7.75 6.69 -21.51
CA GLU A 221 -8.61 7.38 -20.54
C GLU A 221 -7.96 7.50 -19.15
N MET A 222 -8.30 8.57 -18.42
CA MET A 222 -7.97 8.68 -17.00
C MET A 222 -8.95 7.86 -16.17
N LYS A 223 -8.40 6.99 -15.33
CA LYS A 223 -9.10 6.17 -14.35
C LYS A 223 -8.56 6.47 -12.94
N VAL A 224 -9.36 6.10 -11.95
CA VAL A 224 -9.09 6.32 -10.54
C VAL A 224 -8.67 5.00 -9.89
N TYR A 225 -7.61 5.04 -9.09
CA TYR A 225 -7.21 3.92 -8.25
C TYR A 225 -6.97 4.32 -6.79
N GLY A 226 -6.79 5.61 -6.47
CA GLY A 226 -6.61 6.07 -5.10
C GLY A 226 -7.79 5.71 -4.18
N ALA A 227 -7.52 5.17 -3.00
CA ALA A 227 -8.54 4.74 -2.06
C ALA A 227 -9.38 5.90 -1.49
N GLY A 228 -8.76 7.05 -1.18
CA GLY A 228 -9.45 8.28 -0.81
C GLY A 228 -10.44 8.75 -1.89
N LEU A 229 -10.06 8.64 -3.16
CA LEU A 229 -10.96 8.90 -4.28
C LEU A 229 -12.07 7.83 -4.37
N LEU A 230 -11.72 6.55 -4.29
CA LEU A 230 -12.68 5.45 -4.42
C LEU A 230 -13.62 5.30 -3.22
N SER A 231 -13.45 6.09 -2.16
CA SER A 231 -14.28 6.07 -0.96
C SER A 231 -15.02 7.37 -0.67
N SER A 232 -14.77 8.41 -1.47
CA SER A 232 -15.40 9.72 -1.37
C SER A 232 -16.11 10.08 -2.67
N VAL A 233 -17.44 10.16 -2.62
CA VAL A 233 -18.26 10.54 -3.79
C VAL A 233 -17.90 11.94 -4.26
N ALA A 234 -17.67 12.87 -3.33
CA ALA A 234 -17.37 14.26 -3.62
C ALA A 234 -15.96 14.42 -4.21
N GLU A 235 -14.95 13.80 -3.59
CA GLU A 235 -13.56 13.88 -4.06
C GLU A 235 -13.39 13.23 -5.44
N LEU A 236 -14.01 12.06 -5.66
CA LEU A 236 -13.92 11.36 -6.94
C LEU A 236 -14.43 12.24 -8.08
N ARG A 237 -15.57 12.90 -7.90
CA ARG A 237 -16.11 13.83 -8.90
C ARG A 237 -15.18 15.01 -9.11
N HIS A 238 -14.68 15.60 -8.02
CA HIS A 238 -13.76 16.73 -8.09
C HIS A 238 -12.48 16.40 -8.88
N ALA A 239 -11.89 15.23 -8.64
CA ALA A 239 -10.67 14.77 -9.32
C ALA A 239 -10.88 14.58 -10.84
N ILE A 240 -12.07 14.13 -11.26
CA ILE A 240 -12.39 13.93 -12.67
C ILE A 240 -12.69 15.24 -13.40
N GLU A 241 -13.35 16.17 -12.71
CA GLU A 241 -13.73 17.48 -13.27
C GLU A 241 -12.52 18.43 -13.34
N SER A 242 -11.57 18.32 -12.40
CA SER A 242 -10.41 19.22 -12.29
C SER A 242 -9.19 18.73 -13.11
N LYS A 243 -9.37 18.59 -14.43
CA LYS A 243 -8.32 18.05 -15.33
C LYS A 243 -7.04 18.89 -15.34
N ASP A 244 -7.14 20.18 -15.10
CA ASP A 244 -6.02 21.13 -14.99
C ASP A 244 -5.11 20.85 -13.78
N LYS A 245 -5.62 20.14 -12.77
CA LYS A 245 -4.86 19.76 -11.56
C LYS A 245 -4.12 18.42 -11.69
N VAL A 246 -4.32 17.69 -12.79
CA VAL A 246 -3.74 16.36 -12.99
C VAL A 246 -2.32 16.47 -13.56
N LYS A 247 -1.34 15.88 -12.86
CA LYS A 247 0.09 15.92 -13.19
C LYS A 247 0.65 14.52 -13.36
N ARG A 248 1.73 14.38 -14.15
CA ARG A 248 2.43 13.10 -14.29
C ARG A 248 3.17 12.79 -13.00
N PHE A 249 2.98 11.59 -12.45
CA PHE A 249 3.66 11.17 -11.23
C PHE A 249 5.19 11.20 -11.41
N ASP A 250 5.84 11.96 -10.55
CA ASP A 250 7.29 12.09 -10.44
C ASP A 250 7.63 12.14 -8.94
N PRO A 251 8.24 11.09 -8.36
CA PRO A 251 8.54 11.05 -6.94
C PRO A 251 9.31 12.28 -6.45
N ASP A 252 10.28 12.79 -7.21
CA ASP A 252 11.17 13.89 -6.81
C ASP A 252 10.45 15.25 -6.71
N LEU A 253 9.26 15.36 -7.32
CA LEU A 253 8.37 16.51 -7.24
C LEU A 253 7.19 16.24 -6.30
N THR A 254 6.67 15.02 -6.32
CA THR A 254 5.43 14.65 -5.62
C THR A 254 5.59 14.70 -4.11
N TRP A 255 6.74 14.29 -3.56
CA TRP A 255 6.94 14.29 -2.10
C TRP A 255 6.88 15.68 -1.46
N LYS A 256 7.07 16.74 -2.25
CA LYS A 256 7.02 18.15 -1.81
C LYS A 256 5.60 18.71 -1.77
N GLN A 257 4.63 17.98 -2.33
CA GLN A 257 3.23 18.41 -2.36
C GLN A 257 2.61 18.27 -0.96
N GLU A 258 1.95 19.33 -0.50
CA GLU A 258 1.20 19.30 0.76
C GLU A 258 0.03 18.32 0.69
N CYS A 259 -0.10 17.45 1.69
CA CYS A 259 -1.22 16.53 1.86
C CYS A 259 -2.36 17.24 2.59
N ILE A 260 -3.46 17.54 1.89
CA ILE A 260 -4.61 18.25 2.48
C ILE A 260 -5.59 17.21 3.02
N ILE A 261 -5.91 17.24 4.32
CA ILE A 261 -6.82 16.25 4.94
C ILE A 261 -8.26 16.77 5.14
N THR A 262 -8.45 18.09 5.17
CA THR A 262 -9.74 18.73 5.49
C THR A 262 -10.49 19.28 4.28
N ALA A 263 -9.88 19.25 3.09
CA ALA A 263 -10.43 19.79 1.86
C ALA A 263 -9.95 18.98 0.65
N PHE A 264 -10.52 19.28 -0.52
CA PHE A 264 -10.17 18.60 -1.76
C PHE A 264 -8.72 18.83 -2.16
N GLN A 265 -8.09 17.84 -2.78
CA GLN A 265 -6.72 17.96 -3.24
C GLN A 265 -6.58 19.03 -4.33
N ILE A 266 -5.48 19.77 -4.26
CA ILE A 266 -5.12 20.78 -5.26
C ILE A 266 -4.29 20.23 -6.42
N ALA A 267 -3.81 18.99 -6.32
CA ALA A 267 -3.10 18.28 -7.37
C ALA A 267 -3.33 16.77 -7.27
N TYR A 268 -3.45 16.12 -8.42
CA TYR A 268 -3.55 14.65 -8.54
C TYR A 268 -2.44 14.14 -9.44
N TRP A 269 -1.97 12.91 -9.19
CA TRP A 269 -0.83 12.35 -9.90
C TRP A 269 -1.22 11.07 -10.63
N TYR A 270 -0.82 10.94 -11.89
CA TYR A 270 -1.11 9.75 -12.70
C TYR A 270 0.12 9.00 -13.18
N THR A 271 -0.02 7.67 -13.32
CA THR A 271 0.91 6.77 -14.03
C THR A 271 0.18 6.04 -15.17
N ASP A 272 0.91 5.50 -16.14
CA ASP A 272 0.31 4.65 -17.20
C ASP A 272 0.07 3.22 -16.73
N SER A 273 0.77 2.79 -15.68
CA SER A 273 0.57 1.48 -15.07
C SER A 273 1.05 1.45 -13.61
N PHE A 274 0.66 0.42 -12.87
CA PHE A 274 1.24 0.14 -11.55
C PHE A 274 2.71 -0.28 -11.65
N GLU A 275 3.14 -0.88 -12.77
CA GLU A 275 4.55 -1.23 -12.98
C GLU A 275 5.43 0.02 -13.08
N GLU A 276 4.97 1.06 -13.79
CA GLU A 276 5.66 2.35 -13.83
C GLU A 276 5.75 3.00 -12.44
N ALA A 277 4.64 3.00 -11.69
CA ALA A 277 4.62 3.53 -10.33
C ALA A 277 5.66 2.81 -9.45
N LYS A 278 5.72 1.48 -9.57
CA LYS A 278 6.67 0.62 -8.87
C LYS A 278 8.11 0.92 -9.24
N GLU A 279 8.46 0.98 -10.52
CA GLU A 279 9.81 1.33 -10.96
C GLU A 279 10.25 2.72 -10.49
N LYS A 280 9.37 3.72 -10.58
CA LYS A 280 9.65 5.07 -10.09
C LYS A 280 9.91 5.09 -8.58
N MET A 281 9.10 4.36 -7.81
CA MET A 281 9.30 4.23 -6.37
C MET A 281 10.58 3.47 -6.01
N ARG A 282 10.95 2.42 -6.75
CA ARG A 282 12.23 1.72 -6.55
C ARG A 282 13.42 2.66 -6.75
N LYS A 283 13.41 3.43 -7.84
CA LYS A 283 14.44 4.43 -8.12
C LYS A 283 14.50 5.51 -7.03
N PHE A 284 13.36 5.96 -6.53
CA PHE A 284 13.32 6.89 -5.40
C PHE A 284 13.88 6.26 -4.11
N ALA A 285 13.53 5.00 -3.83
CA ALA A 285 13.98 4.28 -2.64
C ALA A 285 15.50 4.02 -2.63
N GLU A 286 16.17 3.98 -3.79
CA GLU A 286 17.64 3.92 -3.87
C GLU A 286 18.33 5.16 -3.29
N GLN A 287 17.64 6.30 -3.23
CA GLN A 287 18.16 7.54 -2.63
C GLN A 287 18.12 7.50 -1.09
N ILE A 288 17.32 6.59 -0.50
CA ILE A 288 17.15 6.46 0.95
C ILE A 288 18.40 5.83 1.55
N GLN A 289 19.11 6.61 2.37
CA GLN A 289 20.37 6.20 2.97
C GLN A 289 20.15 5.19 4.10
N ARG A 290 20.56 3.95 3.88
CA ARG A 290 20.66 2.90 4.92
C ARG A 290 21.88 2.02 4.71
N PRO A 291 22.57 1.58 5.77
CA PRO A 291 23.83 0.82 5.67
C PRO A 291 23.63 -0.67 5.29
N PHE A 292 22.45 -1.05 4.79
CA PHE A 292 22.11 -2.43 4.49
C PHE A 292 21.03 -2.54 3.40
N GLY A 293 21.01 -3.67 2.71
CA GLY A 293 19.84 -4.11 1.94
C GLY A 293 18.83 -4.81 2.84
N ILE A 294 17.59 -4.94 2.37
CA ILE A 294 16.56 -5.72 3.03
C ILE A 294 15.83 -6.61 2.02
N ARG A 295 15.37 -7.76 2.50
CA ARG A 295 14.56 -8.69 1.73
C ARG A 295 13.41 -9.18 2.59
N TYR A 296 12.20 -9.19 2.04
CA TYR A 296 11.08 -9.87 2.68
C TYR A 296 11.15 -11.37 2.37
N ASN A 297 11.09 -12.20 3.41
CA ASN A 297 10.93 -13.64 3.30
C ASN A 297 9.44 -13.99 3.49
N PRO A 298 8.74 -14.40 2.42
CA PRO A 298 7.30 -14.69 2.49
C PRO A 298 6.97 -15.98 3.25
N TYR A 299 7.91 -16.93 3.36
CA TYR A 299 7.68 -18.21 4.03
C TYR A 299 7.61 -18.05 5.55
N THR A 300 8.52 -17.25 6.10
CA THR A 300 8.62 -16.98 7.54
C THR A 300 7.98 -15.65 7.95
N GLN A 301 7.50 -14.87 6.98
CA GLN A 301 6.95 -13.53 7.17
C GLN A 301 7.90 -12.63 7.98
N SER A 302 9.17 -12.61 7.56
CA SER A 302 10.26 -11.88 8.20
C SER A 302 11.02 -10.98 7.24
N VAL A 303 11.69 -9.97 7.77
CA VAL A 303 12.60 -9.10 7.02
C VAL A 303 14.04 -9.49 7.32
N GLU A 304 14.73 -9.93 6.29
CA GLU A 304 16.15 -10.27 6.32
C GLU A 304 16.98 -9.02 6.03
N VAL A 305 17.94 -8.73 6.90
CA VAL A 305 18.89 -7.63 6.72
C VAL A 305 20.12 -8.16 6.00
N LEU A 306 20.30 -7.73 4.74
CA LEU A 306 21.42 -8.07 3.87
C LEU A 306 22.61 -7.15 4.17
N SER A 307 23.37 -7.49 5.21
CA SER A 307 24.43 -6.66 5.78
C SER A 307 25.86 -7.12 5.46
N ASN A 308 26.03 -8.28 4.81
CA ASN A 308 27.35 -8.83 4.47
C ASN A 308 27.27 -9.76 3.25
N ALA A 309 28.44 -10.09 2.70
CA ALA A 309 28.58 -10.91 1.49
C ALA A 309 27.98 -12.32 1.66
N GLN A 310 28.07 -12.92 2.84
CA GLN A 310 27.51 -14.26 3.09
C GLN A 310 25.99 -14.26 2.88
N LYS A 311 25.27 -13.35 3.53
CA LYS A 311 23.80 -13.25 3.39
C LYS A 311 23.35 -12.94 1.97
N ILE A 312 24.12 -12.12 1.25
CA ILE A 312 23.86 -11.83 -0.16
C ILE A 312 24.07 -13.09 -1.00
N THR A 313 25.12 -13.86 -0.72
CA THR A 313 25.41 -15.13 -1.41
C THR A 313 24.31 -16.17 -1.16
N ASP A 314 23.78 -16.25 0.06
CA ASP A 314 22.69 -17.16 0.40
C ASP A 314 21.42 -16.82 -0.42
N LEU A 315 21.07 -15.53 -0.52
CA LEU A 315 19.98 -15.05 -1.37
C LEU A 315 20.22 -15.37 -2.86
N VAL A 316 21.42 -15.13 -3.37
CA VAL A 316 21.77 -15.45 -4.77
C VAL A 316 21.65 -16.95 -5.04
N SER A 317 22.02 -17.80 -4.07
CA SER A 317 21.88 -19.25 -4.18
C SER A 317 20.41 -19.68 -4.30
N GLU A 318 19.51 -19.06 -3.52
CA GLU A 318 18.06 -19.28 -3.63
C GLU A 318 17.51 -18.82 -4.99
N LEU A 319 17.87 -17.61 -5.44
CA LEU A 319 17.46 -17.09 -6.75
C LEU A 319 17.94 -17.98 -7.90
N ARG A 320 19.14 -18.56 -7.78
CA ARG A 320 19.63 -19.54 -8.76
C ARG A 320 18.73 -20.78 -8.83
N GLY A 321 18.17 -21.22 -7.70
CA GLY A 321 17.18 -22.30 -7.66
C GLY A 321 15.92 -21.96 -8.47
N ASP A 322 15.39 -20.75 -8.28
CA ASP A 322 14.22 -20.26 -9.04
C ASP A 322 14.53 -20.15 -10.53
N LEU A 323 15.71 -19.64 -10.90
CA LEU A 323 16.16 -19.59 -12.29
C LEU A 323 16.29 -20.99 -12.92
N CYS A 324 16.71 -22.01 -12.15
CA CYS A 324 16.71 -23.39 -12.62
C CYS A 324 15.30 -23.90 -12.92
N ILE A 325 14.29 -23.52 -12.11
CA ILE A 325 12.88 -23.86 -12.36
C ILE A 325 12.41 -23.20 -13.66
N VAL A 326 12.68 -21.91 -13.84
CA VAL A 326 12.34 -21.18 -15.09
C VAL A 326 12.97 -21.85 -16.30
N ASN A 327 14.27 -22.18 -16.23
CA ASN A 327 14.96 -22.86 -17.33
C ASN A 327 14.36 -24.26 -17.62
N SER A 328 13.99 -25.02 -16.59
CA SER A 328 13.32 -26.32 -16.76
C SER A 328 11.96 -26.16 -17.45
N ALA A 329 11.18 -25.14 -17.07
CA ALA A 329 9.89 -24.85 -17.68
C ALA A 329 10.03 -24.41 -19.14
N LEU A 330 10.97 -23.50 -19.44
CA LEU A 330 11.27 -23.05 -20.80
C LEU A 330 11.61 -24.24 -21.71
N LYS A 331 12.48 -25.15 -21.27
CA LYS A 331 12.84 -26.36 -22.03
C LYS A 331 11.64 -27.27 -22.32
N LYS A 332 10.74 -27.44 -21.35
CA LYS A 332 9.54 -28.29 -21.51
C LYS A 332 8.51 -27.66 -22.43
N ILE A 333 8.34 -26.33 -22.38
CA ILE A 333 7.35 -25.61 -23.18
C ILE A 333 7.87 -25.40 -24.59
N SER A 334 9.14 -25.02 -24.79
CA SER A 334 9.72 -24.84 -26.14
C SER A 334 9.71 -26.13 -26.97
N ALA A 335 9.73 -27.30 -26.32
CA ALA A 335 9.56 -28.59 -26.99
C ALA A 335 8.11 -28.84 -27.48
N ARG A 336 7.13 -28.07 -27.03
CA ARG A 336 5.68 -28.23 -27.32
C ARG A 336 5.06 -27.03 -28.03
N ASP A 337 5.66 -25.85 -27.90
CA ASP A 337 5.19 -24.59 -28.45
C ASP A 337 6.36 -23.86 -29.10
N SER A 338 6.36 -23.85 -30.44
CA SER A 338 7.37 -23.18 -31.26
C SER A 338 7.21 -21.66 -31.30
N THR A 339 6.14 -21.10 -30.73
CA THR A 339 5.86 -19.66 -30.70
C THR A 339 6.37 -18.95 -29.45
N LEU A 340 6.92 -19.71 -28.48
CA LEU A 340 7.49 -19.18 -27.25
C LEU A 340 8.70 -18.28 -27.53
N ASP A 341 8.63 -17.01 -27.12
CA ASP A 341 9.75 -16.07 -27.20
C ASP A 341 10.79 -16.32 -26.10
N VAL A 342 11.61 -17.36 -26.29
CA VAL A 342 12.68 -17.72 -25.36
C VAL A 342 13.74 -16.61 -25.27
N ALA A 343 14.01 -15.91 -26.37
CA ALA A 343 15.04 -14.87 -26.44
C ALA A 343 14.64 -13.64 -25.62
N GLY A 344 13.39 -13.18 -25.74
CA GLY A 344 12.86 -12.08 -24.92
C GLY A 344 12.88 -12.42 -23.44
N ILE A 345 12.45 -13.62 -23.05
CA ILE A 345 12.47 -14.07 -21.64
C ILE A 345 13.92 -14.10 -21.10
N ALA A 346 14.88 -14.60 -21.89
CA ALA A 346 16.28 -14.62 -21.48
C ALA A 346 16.87 -13.21 -21.32
N ASN A 347 16.48 -12.27 -22.19
CA ASN A 347 16.92 -10.88 -22.11
C ASN A 347 16.40 -10.19 -20.84
N TYR A 348 15.12 -10.42 -20.47
CA TYR A 348 14.55 -9.91 -19.22
C TYR A 348 15.32 -10.37 -17.97
N LEU A 349 15.85 -11.60 -17.99
CA LEU A 349 16.67 -12.11 -16.89
C LEU A 349 18.05 -11.45 -16.81
N GLN A 350 18.64 -11.08 -17.96
CA GLN A 350 19.96 -10.44 -18.01
C GLN A 350 19.92 -8.98 -17.55
N THR A 351 18.91 -8.21 -17.97
CA THR A 351 18.81 -6.77 -17.66
C THR A 351 18.52 -6.48 -16.19
N GLY A 352 18.03 -7.46 -15.42
CA GLY A 352 17.72 -7.29 -13.99
C GLY A 352 18.93 -7.23 -13.05
N ILE A 353 20.14 -7.57 -13.53
CA ILE A 353 21.36 -7.75 -12.69
C ILE A 353 22.43 -6.67 -12.97
N GLU A 354 22.17 -5.67 -13.83
CA GLU A 354 23.17 -4.66 -14.19
C GLU A 354 23.67 -3.86 -12.97
N THR A 355 24.78 -4.32 -12.41
CA THR A 355 25.48 -3.70 -11.30
C THR A 355 26.59 -2.86 -11.91
N LYS A 356 26.54 -1.53 -11.78
CA LYS A 356 27.74 -0.71 -12.03
C LYS A 356 28.77 -1.13 -11.00
N ILE A 357 29.77 -1.92 -11.41
CA ILE A 357 30.91 -2.27 -10.57
C ILE A 357 31.60 -0.95 -10.21
N ILE A 358 31.38 -0.46 -8.99
CA ILE A 358 32.17 0.65 -8.44
C ILE A 358 33.52 0.04 -8.07
N ASN A 359 34.46 0.10 -9.01
CA ASN A 359 35.85 -0.27 -8.75
C ASN A 359 36.42 0.73 -7.73
N GLY A 360 36.42 0.33 -6.46
CA GLY A 360 37.17 1.00 -5.41
C GLY A 360 38.67 0.76 -5.60
N ASN A 361 39.30 1.50 -6.50
CA ASN A 361 40.74 1.65 -6.58
C ASN A 361 41.11 2.88 -7.44
N GLU A 362 40.77 4.07 -6.96
CA GLU A 362 41.57 5.26 -7.24
C GLU A 362 42.16 5.74 -5.91
N ARG A 363 43.29 5.13 -5.54
CA ARG A 363 44.21 5.77 -4.60
C ARG A 363 44.95 6.84 -5.38
N SER A 364 44.72 8.08 -4.98
CA SER A 364 45.50 9.26 -5.32
C SER A 364 47.02 8.97 -5.32
N SER A 365 47.63 8.98 -6.50
CA SER A 365 49.06 9.16 -6.68
C SER A 365 49.28 10.55 -7.29
N ASP A 366 49.07 11.59 -6.49
CA ASP A 366 49.51 12.95 -6.79
C ASP A 366 49.99 13.58 -5.48
N ASN A 367 51.25 13.28 -5.14
CA ASN A 367 52.09 14.12 -4.27
C ASN A 367 53.50 13.53 -4.24
N GLN A 368 54.27 13.78 -5.30
CA GLN A 368 55.73 13.86 -5.24
C GLN A 368 56.22 14.50 -6.54
N GLU A 369 56.37 15.81 -6.53
CA GLU A 369 57.44 16.55 -7.24
C GLU A 369 57.25 18.06 -7.01
N LYS A 370 57.77 18.53 -5.87
CA LYS A 370 58.25 19.90 -5.73
C LYS A 370 59.59 19.83 -5.03
N GLU A 371 60.64 19.61 -5.80
CA GLU A 371 62.00 20.01 -5.44
C GLU A 371 62.87 20.04 -6.72
N ASN A 372 63.52 21.19 -6.93
CA ASN A 372 64.65 21.46 -7.83
C ASN A 372 64.33 21.61 -9.34
N VAL A 373 64.23 22.85 -9.83
CA VAL A 373 65.31 23.66 -10.45
C VAL A 373 64.79 25.07 -10.73
#